data_AF-A0A977MTW9-F1
#
_entry.id   AF-A0A977MTW9-F1
#
_cell.length_a   1.000
_cell.length_b   1.000
_cell.length_c   1.000
_cell.angle_alpha   90.00
_cell.angle_beta   90.00
_cell.angle_gamma   90.00
#
_symmetry.space_group_name_H-M   'P 1'
#
loop_
_entity.id
_entity.type
_entity.pdbx_description
1 polymer ?
#
loop_
_entity_poly.entity_id
_entity_poly.type
_entity_poly.pdbx_seq_one_letter_code
_entity_poly.pdbx_strand_id
1 'polypeptide(L)' 'EIFELSHNGNKYVAEEVMRYETGPNVVMASAVRSVQNRIFVTAGQESHCQLYRVNV' A
#
# COMPACT_ATOMS: atom_id res chain seq x y z
N GLU A 1 -13.07 -16.93 5.79
CA GLU A 1 -12.96 -18.08 4.88
C GLU A 1 -11.59 -18.73 5.02
N ILE A 2 -11.44 -20.04 4.77
CA ILE A 2 -10.13 -20.72 4.80
C ILE A 2 -9.74 -21.02 3.36
N PHE A 3 -8.62 -20.45 2.91
CA PHE A 3 -8.12 -20.65 1.55
C PHE A 3 -6.95 -21.64 1.58
N GLU A 4 -7.02 -22.68 0.76
CA GLU A 4 -5.90 -23.59 0.54
C GLU A 4 -5.05 -23.05 -0.62
N LEU A 5 -3.79 -22.72 -0.33
CA LEU A 5 -2.82 -22.24 -1.32
C LEU A 5 -1.85 -23.37 -1.64
N SER A 6 -1.55 -23.61 -2.92
CA SER A 6 -0.55 -24.59 -3.33
C SER A 6 0.53 -23.97 -4.21
N HIS A 7 1.80 -24.20 -3.88
CA HIS A 7 2.93 -23.76 -4.69
C HIS A 7 4.07 -24.79 -4.65
N ASN A 8 4.56 -25.22 -5.82
CA ASN A 8 5.62 -26.23 -5.98
C ASN A 8 5.39 -27.54 -5.21
N GLY A 9 4.15 -28.03 -5.19
CA GLY A 9 3.79 -29.27 -4.48
C GLY A 9 3.60 -29.11 -2.96
N ASN A 10 3.91 -27.93 -2.39
CA ASN A 10 3.64 -27.63 -1.00
C ASN A 10 2.25 -27.02 -0.84
N LYS A 11 1.57 -27.42 0.23
CA LYS A 11 0.26 -26.91 0.63
C LYS A 11 0.42 -25.95 1.80
N TYR A 12 -0.32 -24.85 1.73
CA TYR A 12 -0.37 -23.81 2.75
C TYR A 12 -1.83 -23.53 3.08
N VAL A 13 -2.09 -23.29 4.36
CA VAL A 13 -3.40 -22.86 4.83
C VAL A 13 -3.30 -21.37 5.12
N ALA A 14 -4.07 -20.58 4.39
CA ALA A 14 -4.26 -19.17 4.68
C ALA A 14 -5.61 -18.98 5.37
N GLU A 15 -5.57 -18.48 6.59
CA GLU A 15 -6.76 -18.01 7.28
C GLU A 15 -7.05 -16.58 6.83
N GLU A 16 -8.29 -16.32 6.42
CA GLU A 16 -8.74 -14.96 6.18
C GLU A 16 -8.78 -14.20 7.51
N VAL A 17 -7.77 -13.37 7.73
CA VAL A 17 -7.77 -12.40 8.81
C VAL A 17 -8.35 -11.11 8.27
N MET A 18 -9.54 -10.73 8.74
CA MET A 18 -10.06 -9.38 8.47
C MET A 18 -9.11 -8.36 9.06
N ARG A 19 -8.40 -7.63 8.20
CA ARG A 19 -7.68 -6.44 8.61
C ARG A 19 -8.72 -5.34 8.86
N TYR A 20 -8.56 -4.60 9.94
CA TYR A 20 -9.33 -3.36 10.12
C TYR A 20 -9.01 -2.43 8.95
N GLU A 21 -10.05 -1.95 8.26
CA GLU A 21 -9.88 -0.90 7.26
C GLU A 21 -9.17 0.28 7.92
N THR A 22 -7.98 0.58 7.41
CA THR A 22 -7.16 1.66 7.96
C THR A 22 -7.61 3.03 7.44
N GLY A 23 -8.45 3.01 6.40
CA GLY A 23 -9.03 4.18 5.79
C GLY A 23 -7.95 5.16 5.32
N PRO A 24 -8.20 6.48 5.39
CA PRO A 24 -7.25 7.46 4.92
C PRO A 24 -6.09 7.76 5.88
N ASN A 25 -6.03 7.07 7.03
CA ASN A 25 -5.10 7.40 8.11
C ASN A 25 -3.75 6.70 7.98
N VAL A 26 -3.64 5.67 7.14
CA VAL A 26 -2.41 4.89 6.97
C VAL A 26 -1.91 5.00 5.54
N VAL A 27 -0.66 5.45 5.42
CA VAL A 27 0.08 5.40 4.15
C VAL A 27 0.74 4.03 4.03
N MET A 28 0.33 3.25 3.03
CA MET A 28 0.85 1.91 2.77
C MET A 28 2.08 1.92 1.86
N ALA A 29 2.20 2.95 1.03
CA ALA A 29 3.35 3.15 0.15
C ALA A 29 3.62 4.65 -0.04
N SER A 30 4.89 5.01 -0.18
CA SER A 30 5.28 6.38 -0.50
C SER A 30 6.43 6.43 -1.49
N ALA A 31 6.43 7.44 -2.35
CA ALA A 31 7.55 7.73 -3.23
C ALA A 31 7.81 9.24 -3.27
N VAL A 32 9.08 9.62 -3.40
CA VAL A 32 9.50 11.01 -3.52
C VAL A 32 10.22 11.19 -4.84
N ARG A 33 9.90 12.28 -5.55
CA ARG A 33 10.62 12.68 -6.74
C ARG A 33 10.97 14.16 -6.66
N SER A 34 12.27 14.44 -6.74
CA SER A 34 12.77 15.80 -6.93
C SER A 34 13.08 16.02 -8.40
N VAL A 35 12.54 17.10 -8.98
CA VAL A 35 12.84 17.52 -10.36
C VAL A 35 13.07 19.02 -10.35
N GLN A 36 14.28 19.44 -10.75
CA GLN A 36 14.72 20.83 -10.68
C GLN A 36 14.54 21.40 -9.26
N ASN A 37 13.70 22.43 -9.11
CA ASN A 37 13.38 23.08 -7.83
C ASN A 37 11.97 22.71 -7.32
N ARG A 38 11.48 21.51 -7.65
CA ARG A 38 10.17 21.02 -7.24
C ARG A 38 10.31 19.64 -6.61
N ILE A 39 9.65 19.45 -5.48
CA ILE A 39 9.58 18.17 -4.78
C ILE A 39 8.13 17.68 -4.81
N PHE A 40 7.97 16.44 -5.23
CA PHE A 40 6.69 15.74 -5.27
C PHE A 40 6.73 14.53 -4.36
N VAL A 41 5.64 14.32 -3.63
CA VAL A 41 5.45 13.17 -2.75
C VAL A 41 4.16 12.46 -3.17
N THR A 42 4.25 11.17 -3.48
CA THR A 42 3.09 10.32 -3.66
C THR A 42 2.86 9.53 -2.39
N ALA A 43 1.64 9.53 -1.86
CA ALA A 43 1.20 8.66 -0.77
C ALA A 43 0.09 7.73 -1.28
N GLY A 44 0.33 6.43 -1.21
CA GLY A 44 -0.64 5.38 -1.49
C GLY A 44 -1.31 4.93 -0.21
N GLN A 45 -2.64 4.97 -0.20
CA GLN A 45 -3.51 4.45 0.86
C GLN A 45 -4.25 3.22 0.32
N GLU A 46 -5.02 2.57 1.19
CA GLU A 46 -5.75 1.34 0.87
C GLU A 46 -6.70 1.49 -0.34
N SER A 47 -7.31 2.66 -0.51
CA SER A 47 -8.33 2.90 -1.56
C SER A 47 -7.91 3.88 -2.66
N HIS A 48 -6.84 4.66 -2.49
CA HIS A 48 -6.46 5.68 -3.45
C HIS A 48 -5.00 6.17 -3.28
N CYS A 49 -4.51 6.87 -4.31
CA CYS A 49 -3.20 7.51 -4.32
C CYS A 49 -3.35 9.03 -4.41
N GLN A 50 -2.58 9.76 -3.62
CA GLN A 50 -2.53 11.22 -3.63
C GLN A 50 -1.12 11.69 -3.99
N LEU A 51 -1.03 12.74 -4.81
CA LEU A 51 0.22 13.40 -5.17
C LEU A 51 0.23 14.80 -4.57
N TYR A 52 1.25 15.08 -3.76
CA TYR A 52 1.48 16.39 -3.15
C TYR A 52 2.66 17.08 -3.81
N ARG A 53 2.53 18.38 -4.05
CA ARG A 53 3.67 19.27 -4.33
C ARG A 53 4.10 19.89 -3.00
N VAL A 54 5.35 19.66 -2.60
CA VAL A 54 5.90 20.28 -1.40
C VAL A 54 6.21 21.74 -1.74
N ASN A 55 5.61 22.68 -1.00
CA ASN A 55 6.06 24.06 -0.98
C ASN A 55 7.11 24.17 0.12
N VAL A 56 8.32 24.59 -0.28
CA VAL A 56 9.44 24.89 0.63
C VAL A 56 9.50 26.39 0.85
#